data_AF-A0A9Q7TP34-F1
#
_entry.id   AF-A0A9Q7TP34-F1
#
_cell.length_a   1.000
_cell.length_b   1.000
_cell.length_c   1.000
_cell.angle_alpha   90.00
_cell.angle_beta   90.00
_cell.angle_gamma   90.00
#
_symmetry.space_group_name_H-M   'P 1'
#
loop_
_entity.id
_entity.type
_entity.pdbx_description
1 polymer ?
#
loop_
_entity_poly.entity_id
_entity_poly.type
_entity_poly.pdbx_seq_one_letter_code
_entity_poly.pdbx_strand_id
1 'polypeptide(L)'
;MADATASTSASPAAAAGGGRKRARKVRKRSKKNKPATGSNNPNESDSDSSSEDEAPSKAASTPKATSSKASANPAPAPKPSSSAAPASQGLSQVNLHKPSFITRAPTTSARKFTISVAIPGSIVLNAQSPELQSRLAAHIARECAIFNVDEIVVFNEGELRSETSDPYQHRHNQQHRGTKRRYNEPQNAKTQQEEGEVQEGGEGEEGGKGGGFEPHTFLARVLQYLETPQYLRKALFPMHRDLRLAGLMPPLDCPHHLRFEDESEYREGVTVDTPHWARNRDPIEASLPTTAKLESGVRVTVRMPINTYEPGSIVSPREPVERLGWYWGYSVRLASSLSSVLTSCPFSSSSGYDLVIGTSERGVSLVDLAIATSAQTPVVLPSGETIQPLPSSFNHALVVFGGLSGLEVAVEQDEGIKLDRHTAKDLFDAWVNVVENQGSRTVRTEEAIMIALARLKPILEGVAENKK
;
A
#
# COMPACT_ATOMS: atom_id res chain seq x y z
N MET A 1 -0.76 6.14 -54.78
CA MET A 1 -2.07 6.25 -55.44
C MET A 1 -3.08 5.92 -54.34
N ALA A 2 -3.73 6.91 -53.72
CA ALA A 2 -4.77 7.80 -54.27
C ALA A 2 -6.13 7.07 -54.37
N ASP A 3 -7.25 7.57 -53.86
CA ASP A 3 -7.55 8.80 -53.09
C ASP A 3 -8.69 8.48 -52.09
N ALA A 4 -8.76 9.00 -50.87
CA ALA A 4 -9.11 10.38 -50.50
C ALA A 4 -10.46 10.87 -51.05
N THR A 5 -11.52 10.78 -50.24
CA THR A 5 -12.70 11.66 -50.34
C THR A 5 -13.19 12.03 -48.93
N ALA A 6 -13.38 13.32 -48.70
CA ALA A 6 -13.98 13.86 -47.48
C ALA A 6 -15.34 14.49 -47.82
N SER A 7 -16.24 14.54 -46.84
CA SER A 7 -17.54 15.20 -46.96
C SER A 7 -17.77 16.12 -45.76
N THR A 8 -17.98 17.41 -46.02
CA THR A 8 -18.15 18.45 -45.00
C THR A 8 -19.42 19.25 -45.22
N SER A 9 -20.30 19.27 -44.21
CA SER A 9 -21.42 20.22 -44.01
C SER A 9 -22.24 19.78 -42.78
N ALA A 10 -22.95 20.65 -42.04
CA ALA A 10 -22.76 22.09 -41.84
C ALA A 10 -23.41 22.50 -40.49
N SER A 11 -22.92 23.60 -39.91
CA SER A 11 -23.57 24.37 -38.84
C SER A 11 -24.28 25.60 -39.47
N PRO A 12 -25.07 26.43 -38.75
CA PRO A 12 -25.36 26.44 -37.31
C PRO A 12 -26.86 26.60 -36.93
N ALA A 13 -27.16 26.53 -35.63
CA ALA A 13 -28.30 27.23 -35.02
C ALA A 13 -27.90 27.75 -33.63
N ALA A 14 -28.29 28.99 -33.30
CA ALA A 14 -27.99 29.64 -32.03
C ALA A 14 -29.27 29.97 -31.25
N ALA A 15 -29.24 29.80 -29.93
CA ALA A 15 -30.29 30.25 -29.03
C ALA A 15 -29.65 30.95 -27.82
N ALA A 16 -30.11 32.15 -27.50
CA ALA A 16 -29.52 33.00 -26.47
C ALA A 16 -30.47 33.22 -25.29
N GLY A 17 -29.94 33.15 -24.07
CA GLY A 17 -30.66 33.44 -22.82
C GLY A 17 -29.81 33.02 -21.60
N GLY A 18 -29.92 33.65 -20.43
CA GLY A 18 -30.83 34.74 -20.05
C GLY A 18 -30.58 35.15 -18.59
N GLY A 19 -29.34 35.55 -18.28
CA GLY A 19 -28.73 35.48 -16.95
C GLY A 19 -29.48 36.03 -15.72
N ARG A 20 -29.05 35.59 -14.54
CA ARG A 20 -29.23 36.35 -13.29
C ARG A 20 -28.12 36.09 -12.26
N LYS A 21 -27.34 37.13 -11.94
CA LYS A 21 -26.32 37.09 -10.87
C LYS A 21 -27.00 37.16 -9.50
N ARG A 22 -26.58 36.33 -8.54
CA ARG A 22 -26.90 36.50 -7.10
C ARG A 22 -25.62 36.54 -6.27
N ALA A 23 -25.12 37.75 -6.01
CA ALA A 23 -24.00 37.95 -5.09
C ALA A 23 -24.44 37.72 -3.63
N ARG A 24 -23.65 36.99 -2.84
CA ARG A 24 -23.88 36.80 -1.40
C ARG A 24 -22.72 37.41 -0.61
N LYS A 25 -23.02 38.40 0.24
CA LYS A 25 -22.03 39.17 1.01
C LYS A 25 -21.31 38.29 2.04
N VAL A 26 -19.98 38.28 2.01
CA VAL A 26 -19.14 37.79 3.12
C VAL A 26 -19.29 38.74 4.31
N ARG A 27 -19.58 38.19 5.49
CA ARG A 27 -19.57 38.92 6.78
C ARG A 27 -18.41 38.40 7.64
N LYS A 28 -17.26 39.08 7.62
CA LYS A 28 -16.22 38.89 8.63
C LYS A 28 -16.77 39.28 10.00
N ARG A 29 -16.51 38.46 11.02
CA ARG A 29 -16.70 38.82 12.43
C ARG A 29 -15.46 38.38 13.22
N SER A 30 -14.55 39.31 13.44
CA SER A 30 -13.52 39.17 14.47
C SER A 30 -14.13 39.49 15.83
N LYS A 31 -13.70 38.78 16.88
CA LYS A 31 -13.67 39.32 18.25
C LYS A 31 -12.62 38.59 19.08
N LYS A 32 -11.68 39.37 19.59
CA LYS A 32 -10.68 39.01 20.60
C LYS A 32 -11.16 39.61 21.91
N ASN A 33 -11.12 38.87 23.03
CA ASN A 33 -10.71 39.36 24.36
C ASN A 33 -10.93 38.33 25.49
N LYS A 34 -9.88 38.16 26.30
CA LYS A 34 -9.88 37.83 27.75
C LYS A 34 -10.20 39.13 28.55
N PRO A 35 -10.39 39.18 29.89
CA PRO A 35 -9.65 38.41 30.92
C PRO A 35 -10.50 38.06 32.18
N ALA A 36 -9.84 38.05 33.37
CA ALA A 36 -10.37 38.01 34.76
C ALA A 36 -10.76 36.63 35.35
N THR A 37 -10.51 36.29 36.64
CA THR A 37 -9.36 36.53 37.56
C THR A 37 -9.51 35.67 38.84
N GLY A 38 -8.39 35.35 39.53
CA GLY A 38 -8.37 34.82 40.91
C GLY A 38 -8.47 33.29 41.06
N SER A 39 -8.04 32.67 42.17
CA SER A 39 -7.31 33.20 43.34
C SER A 39 -6.71 32.10 44.24
N ASN A 40 -5.62 32.45 44.95
CA ASN A 40 -5.13 31.92 46.24
C ASN A 40 -4.47 30.51 46.37
N ASN A 41 -3.17 30.60 46.69
CA ASN A 41 -2.29 29.77 47.55
C ASN A 41 -2.85 29.49 48.99
N PRO A 42 -2.17 28.74 49.90
CA PRO A 42 -1.05 27.77 49.74
C PRO A 42 -1.07 26.51 50.68
N ASN A 43 -0.05 25.64 50.51
CA ASN A 43 0.75 24.90 51.53
C ASN A 43 0.28 23.65 52.33
N GLU A 44 1.34 22.95 52.80
CA GLU A 44 1.48 21.95 53.89
C GLU A 44 0.91 20.52 53.74
N SER A 45 1.58 19.45 54.21
CA SER A 45 3.03 19.17 54.45
C SER A 45 3.28 17.67 54.79
N ASP A 46 4.54 17.20 54.62
CA ASP A 46 5.29 16.14 55.34
C ASP A 46 4.71 14.70 55.53
N SER A 47 5.49 13.60 55.60
CA SER A 47 6.91 13.26 55.29
C SER A 47 6.94 11.77 54.81
N ASP A 48 7.92 10.84 54.91
CA ASP A 48 9.30 10.65 55.43
C ASP A 48 9.85 9.33 54.76
N SER A 49 11.04 8.71 54.97
CA SER A 49 12.30 8.96 55.71
C SER A 49 13.44 8.10 55.10
N SER A 50 14.70 8.29 55.54
CA SER A 50 15.80 7.28 55.70
C SER A 50 16.30 6.39 54.51
N SER A 51 17.59 6.08 54.34
CA SER A 51 18.85 6.56 54.96
C SER A 51 20.09 6.09 54.16
N GLU A 52 21.27 6.67 54.43
CA GLU A 52 22.63 6.08 54.31
C GLU A 52 23.19 5.69 52.89
N ASP A 53 24.50 5.77 52.58
CA ASP A 53 25.63 6.38 53.31
C ASP A 53 26.84 6.81 52.41
N GLU A 54 27.75 7.61 53.01
CA GLU A 54 29.17 7.91 52.72
C GLU A 54 29.71 8.31 51.31
N ALA A 55 30.90 8.94 51.34
CA ALA A 55 31.66 9.48 50.20
C ALA A 55 33.17 9.15 50.42
N PRO A 56 34.21 10.03 50.28
CA PRO A 56 34.40 11.34 49.61
C PRO A 56 35.09 11.13 48.23
N SER A 57 36.22 11.69 47.76
CA SER A 57 37.25 12.70 48.12
C SER A 57 38.14 12.92 46.86
N LYS A 58 38.85 14.02 46.53
CA LYS A 58 39.13 15.43 46.92
C LYS A 58 40.04 15.98 45.78
N ALA A 59 40.31 17.25 45.48
CA ALA A 59 39.74 18.60 45.70
C ALA A 59 40.53 19.54 44.69
N ALA A 60 40.61 20.89 44.69
CA ALA A 60 40.11 21.98 45.53
C ALA A 60 40.06 23.34 44.76
N SER A 61 39.42 24.34 45.38
CA SER A 61 39.71 25.80 45.30
C SER A 61 39.81 26.55 43.94
N THR A 62 38.79 27.39 43.69
CA THR A 62 38.89 28.68 42.95
C THR A 62 39.62 29.76 43.78
N PRO A 63 40.05 30.91 43.21
CA PRO A 63 39.19 32.11 43.34
C PRO A 63 39.21 33.12 42.16
N LYS A 64 38.33 34.13 42.27
CA LYS A 64 38.02 35.21 41.30
C LYS A 64 39.11 36.27 41.11
N ALA A 65 39.08 36.96 39.95
CA ALA A 65 39.40 38.38 39.80
C ALA A 65 38.57 39.02 38.66
N THR A 66 38.52 40.36 38.57
CA THR A 66 37.62 41.12 37.66
C THR A 66 38.27 42.38 37.10
N SER A 67 38.10 42.70 35.80
CA SER A 67 38.11 44.11 35.30
C SER A 67 37.67 44.31 33.83
N SER A 68 37.21 45.53 33.59
CA SER A 68 36.64 46.19 32.40
C SER A 68 37.34 46.14 31.02
N LYS A 69 36.49 46.10 29.97
CA LYS A 69 36.49 46.87 28.69
C LYS A 69 37.79 47.51 28.15
N ALA A 70 38.11 47.25 26.87
CA ALA A 70 38.36 48.28 25.84
C ALA A 70 38.21 47.70 24.39
N SER A 71 38.08 48.57 23.40
CA SER A 71 37.72 48.26 21.99
C SER A 71 38.90 48.07 21.04
N ALA A 72 38.81 47.14 20.08
CA ALA A 72 39.54 47.19 18.79
C ALA A 72 38.87 46.28 17.75
N ASN A 73 38.83 46.70 16.48
CA ASN A 73 38.27 45.95 15.35
C ASN A 73 39.25 46.02 14.15
N PRO A 74 39.78 44.90 13.63
CA PRO A 74 40.47 44.84 12.34
C PRO A 74 39.62 44.21 11.22
N ALA A 75 40.04 44.40 9.98
CA ALA A 75 39.32 43.98 8.75
C ALA A 75 39.59 42.50 8.35
N PRO A 76 38.85 41.92 7.38
CA PRO A 76 38.85 40.47 7.15
C PRO A 76 40.05 39.94 6.33
N ALA A 77 40.47 38.72 6.64
CA ALA A 77 41.49 37.95 5.92
C ALA A 77 40.95 37.32 4.61
N PRO A 78 41.80 37.00 3.62
CA PRO A 78 41.36 36.60 2.28
C PRO A 78 40.85 35.15 2.19
N LYS A 79 39.99 34.89 1.18
CA LYS A 79 39.52 33.54 0.84
C LYS A 79 40.65 32.72 0.17
N PRO A 80 40.89 31.46 0.56
CA PRO A 80 41.64 30.52 -0.26
C PRO A 80 40.82 30.14 -1.51
N SER A 81 41.51 29.93 -2.64
CA SER A 81 40.89 29.53 -3.91
C SER A 81 40.52 28.05 -3.93
N SER A 82 39.28 27.74 -4.32
CA SER A 82 38.79 26.36 -4.43
C SER A 82 39.18 25.74 -5.78
N SER A 83 40.21 24.88 -5.78
CA SER A 83 40.42 23.90 -6.85
C SER A 83 39.34 22.80 -6.74
N ALA A 84 38.31 22.89 -7.58
CA ALA A 84 37.18 21.98 -7.55
C ALA A 84 37.53 20.60 -8.13
N ALA A 85 37.95 19.67 -7.28
CA ALA A 85 37.78 18.24 -7.55
C ALA A 85 36.28 17.87 -7.47
N PRO A 86 35.78 16.92 -8.27
CA PRO A 86 34.37 16.54 -8.24
C PRO A 86 34.01 15.88 -6.90
N ALA A 87 33.20 16.56 -6.10
CA ALA A 87 32.71 16.02 -4.84
C ALA A 87 31.74 14.86 -5.11
N SER A 88 32.02 13.68 -4.54
CA SER A 88 31.09 12.57 -4.55
C SER A 88 29.83 12.95 -3.76
N GLN A 89 28.66 12.87 -4.40
CA GLN A 89 27.37 13.13 -3.76
C GLN A 89 26.97 11.96 -2.83
N GLY A 90 27.63 11.87 -1.69
CA GLY A 90 27.42 10.83 -0.69
C GLY A 90 26.90 11.38 0.64
N LEU A 91 25.69 10.97 1.02
CA LEU A 91 25.16 10.88 2.39
C LEU A 91 25.07 12.17 3.26
N SER A 92 25.58 13.32 2.81
CA SER A 92 25.78 14.51 3.66
C SER A 92 24.55 15.37 3.97
N GLN A 93 23.36 15.02 3.47
CA GLN A 93 22.08 15.71 3.77
C GLN A 93 20.95 14.79 4.27
N VAL A 94 21.29 13.67 4.93
CA VAL A 94 20.27 12.84 5.61
C VAL A 94 19.71 13.57 6.83
N ASN A 95 18.45 13.98 6.79
CA ASN A 95 17.74 14.46 7.98
C ASN A 95 17.35 13.28 8.88
N LEU A 96 18.15 12.99 9.92
CA LEU A 96 17.96 11.82 10.78
C LEU A 96 16.58 11.76 11.47
N HIS A 97 15.94 12.91 11.73
CA HIS A 97 14.59 12.96 12.34
C HIS A 97 13.47 12.77 11.31
N LYS A 98 13.78 12.79 10.02
CA LYS A 98 12.85 12.62 8.90
C LYS A 98 13.55 11.88 7.74
N PRO A 99 13.94 10.61 7.90
CA PRO A 99 14.42 9.82 6.77
C PRO A 99 13.33 9.80 5.69
N SER A 100 13.61 10.39 4.53
CA SER A 100 12.91 10.07 3.28
C SER A 100 13.65 8.93 2.59
N PHE A 101 13.10 8.42 1.49
CA PHE A 101 13.90 7.61 0.57
C PHE A 101 14.90 8.51 -0.17
N ILE A 102 15.91 9.00 0.56
CA ILE A 102 17.11 9.58 -0.05
C ILE A 102 17.72 8.47 -0.87
N THR A 103 17.75 8.70 -2.18
CA THR A 103 18.12 7.76 -3.24
C THR A 103 19.20 6.78 -2.79
N ARG A 104 18.79 5.57 -2.38
CA ARG A 104 19.76 4.49 -2.18
C ARG A 104 20.49 4.34 -3.51
N ALA A 105 21.82 4.33 -3.46
CA ALA A 105 22.63 4.10 -4.65
C ALA A 105 22.06 2.88 -5.39
N PRO A 106 21.72 3.00 -6.68
CA PRO A 106 20.87 2.03 -7.36
C PRO A 106 21.45 0.64 -7.19
N THR A 107 20.64 -0.29 -6.65
CA THR A 107 21.06 -1.68 -6.44
C THR A 107 21.62 -2.21 -7.74
N THR A 108 22.81 -2.79 -7.69
CA THR A 108 23.60 -3.05 -8.89
C THR A 108 22.83 -3.91 -9.90
N SER A 109 22.56 -3.32 -11.07
CA SER A 109 21.74 -3.82 -12.18
C SER A 109 20.21 -3.64 -12.08
N ALA A 110 19.60 -3.42 -13.25
CA ALA A 110 18.17 -3.30 -13.47
C ALA A 110 17.39 -4.57 -13.07
N ARG A 111 16.28 -4.41 -12.34
CA ARG A 111 15.40 -5.54 -11.99
C ARG A 111 14.40 -5.82 -13.11
N LYS A 112 14.77 -6.74 -14.01
CA LYS A 112 13.99 -7.14 -15.20
C LYS A 112 12.86 -8.14 -14.92
N PHE A 113 12.87 -8.79 -13.75
CA PHE A 113 11.83 -9.74 -13.35
C PHE A 113 10.76 -9.07 -12.47
N THR A 114 9.61 -9.72 -12.31
CA THR A 114 8.58 -9.36 -11.33
C THR A 114 8.32 -10.50 -10.34
N ILE A 115 7.89 -10.13 -9.12
CA ILE A 115 7.38 -11.05 -8.11
C ILE A 115 5.94 -10.64 -7.79
N SER A 116 5.02 -11.58 -7.88
CA SER A 116 3.59 -11.40 -7.70
C SER A 116 3.12 -12.26 -6.52
N VAL A 117 2.16 -11.78 -5.74
CA VAL A 117 1.62 -12.50 -4.57
C VAL A 117 0.11 -12.68 -4.71
N ALA A 118 -0.38 -13.91 -4.70
CA ALA A 118 -1.80 -14.20 -4.71
C ALA A 118 -2.30 -14.66 -3.33
N ILE A 119 -3.37 -14.01 -2.86
CA ILE A 119 -3.97 -14.19 -1.54
C ILE A 119 -5.50 -14.19 -1.65
N PRO A 120 -6.23 -15.04 -0.91
CA PRO A 120 -7.68 -15.03 -0.96
C PRO A 120 -8.21 -13.90 -0.06
N GLY A 121 -9.19 -13.14 -0.57
CA GLY A 121 -9.75 -12.00 0.17
C GLY A 121 -10.44 -12.37 1.48
N SER A 122 -10.87 -13.63 1.61
CA SER A 122 -11.47 -14.27 2.79
C SER A 122 -10.70 -14.05 4.10
N ILE A 123 -9.37 -13.91 4.06
CA ILE A 123 -8.50 -13.85 5.24
C ILE A 123 -8.84 -12.71 6.21
N VAL A 124 -9.50 -11.64 5.73
CA VAL A 124 -9.99 -10.54 6.59
C VAL A 124 -11.21 -10.93 7.43
N LEU A 125 -11.94 -12.00 7.09
CA LEU A 125 -13.05 -12.50 7.90
C LEU A 125 -12.57 -13.15 9.20
N ASN A 126 -11.33 -13.66 9.22
CA ASN A 126 -10.68 -14.24 10.40
C ASN A 126 -10.27 -13.18 11.46
N ALA A 127 -10.49 -11.89 11.19
CA ALA A 127 -10.15 -10.79 12.11
C ALA A 127 -11.37 -10.32 12.91
N GLN A 128 -11.30 -10.40 14.24
CA GLN A 128 -12.43 -10.25 15.16
C GLN A 128 -13.07 -8.85 15.22
N SER A 129 -12.50 -7.83 14.57
CA SER A 129 -13.06 -6.47 14.52
C SER A 129 -12.61 -5.71 13.26
N PRO A 130 -13.32 -4.65 12.83
CA PRO A 130 -12.92 -3.83 11.68
C PRO A 130 -11.54 -3.19 11.82
N GLU A 131 -11.11 -2.89 13.06
CA GLU A 131 -9.78 -2.37 13.37
C GLU A 131 -8.71 -3.43 13.11
N LEU A 132 -8.98 -4.69 13.50
CA LEU A 132 -8.11 -5.83 13.19
C LEU A 132 -8.12 -6.16 11.69
N GLN A 133 -9.25 -6.03 10.99
CA GLN A 133 -9.34 -6.16 9.53
C GLN A 133 -8.46 -5.13 8.80
N SER A 134 -8.58 -3.85 9.20
CA SER A 134 -7.75 -2.78 8.67
C SER A 134 -6.26 -2.98 8.98
N ARG A 135 -5.92 -3.50 10.18
CA ARG A 135 -4.55 -3.81 10.55
C ARG A 135 -3.98 -4.99 9.74
N LEU A 136 -4.73 -6.08 9.58
CA LEU A 136 -4.32 -7.26 8.81
C LEU A 136 -4.00 -6.88 7.35
N ALA A 137 -4.92 -6.17 6.69
CA ALA A 137 -4.70 -5.69 5.32
C ALA A 137 -3.47 -4.76 5.21
N ALA A 138 -3.19 -3.95 6.25
CA ALA A 138 -2.03 -3.07 6.30
C ALA A 138 -0.70 -3.77 6.67
N HIS A 139 -0.74 -4.95 7.28
CA HIS A 139 0.44 -5.81 7.48
C HIS A 139 0.88 -6.39 6.15
N ILE A 140 -0.04 -7.04 5.42
CA ILE A 140 0.20 -7.57 4.05
C ILE A 140 0.73 -6.47 3.13
N ALA A 141 0.11 -5.29 3.16
CA ALA A 141 0.56 -4.12 2.39
C ALA A 141 2.03 -3.74 2.64
N ARG A 142 2.53 -3.94 3.86
CA ARG A 142 3.92 -3.67 4.25
C ARG A 142 4.85 -4.81 3.90
N GLU A 143 4.44 -6.06 4.11
CA GLU A 143 5.24 -7.24 3.81
C GLU A 143 5.57 -7.31 2.31
N CYS A 144 4.56 -7.15 1.46
CA CYS A 144 4.74 -7.04 0.01
C CYS A 144 5.65 -5.86 -0.39
N ALA A 145 5.52 -4.70 0.26
CA ALA A 145 6.38 -3.54 0.00
C ALA A 145 7.83 -3.73 0.46
N ILE A 146 8.07 -4.38 1.60
CA ILE A 146 9.39 -4.70 2.16
C ILE A 146 10.16 -5.62 1.21
N PHE A 147 9.51 -6.64 0.68
CA PHE A 147 10.14 -7.61 -0.23
C PHE A 147 10.09 -7.22 -1.71
N ASN A 148 9.51 -6.06 -2.04
CA ASN A 148 9.46 -5.45 -3.38
C ASN A 148 8.61 -6.22 -4.40
N VAL A 149 7.48 -6.76 -3.94
CA VAL A 149 6.42 -7.39 -4.76
C VAL A 149 5.81 -6.35 -5.73
N ASP A 150 5.60 -6.73 -6.99
CA ASP A 150 5.10 -5.88 -8.08
C ASP A 150 3.58 -5.97 -8.29
N GLU A 151 2.94 -7.04 -7.82
CA GLU A 151 1.49 -7.29 -7.93
C GLU A 151 0.98 -8.04 -6.70
N ILE A 152 -0.15 -7.61 -6.15
CA ILE A 152 -0.94 -8.39 -5.19
C ILE A 152 -2.27 -8.77 -5.85
N VAL A 153 -2.51 -10.06 -6.05
CA VAL A 153 -3.76 -10.59 -6.59
C VAL A 153 -4.65 -11.03 -5.43
N VAL A 154 -5.76 -10.33 -5.22
CA VAL A 154 -6.80 -10.72 -4.26
C VAL A 154 -7.82 -11.59 -4.98
N PHE A 155 -7.79 -12.89 -4.71
CA PHE A 155 -8.70 -13.85 -5.36
C PHE A 155 -9.88 -14.25 -4.46
N ASN A 156 -10.86 -14.93 -5.06
CA ASN A 156 -11.92 -15.65 -4.34
C ASN A 156 -11.58 -17.15 -4.31
N GLU A 157 -11.51 -17.74 -3.12
CA GLU A 157 -11.24 -19.18 -2.94
C GLU A 157 -12.51 -20.06 -2.89
N GLY A 158 -13.69 -19.45 -3.09
CA GLY A 158 -14.98 -20.14 -3.16
C GLY A 158 -15.79 -20.07 -1.86
N GLU A 159 -16.64 -21.07 -1.62
CA GLU A 159 -17.41 -21.19 -0.39
C GLU A 159 -16.52 -21.68 0.77
N LEU A 160 -16.16 -20.73 1.65
CA LEU A 160 -15.70 -21.03 3.00
C LEU A 160 -16.73 -21.95 3.68
N ARG A 161 -16.29 -23.13 4.15
CA ARG A 161 -17.15 -24.08 4.86
C ARG A 161 -17.86 -23.38 6.02
N SER A 162 -19.17 -23.21 5.91
CA SER A 162 -19.96 -22.60 6.98
C SER A 162 -19.91 -23.48 8.25
N GLU A 163 -19.86 -22.87 9.42
CA GLU A 163 -19.61 -23.53 10.71
C GLU A 163 -20.76 -24.45 11.20
N THR A 164 -21.71 -24.81 10.34
CA THR A 164 -22.85 -25.70 10.66
C THR A 164 -22.46 -27.13 11.01
N SER A 165 -21.18 -27.51 10.90
CA SER A 165 -20.68 -28.87 11.13
C SER A 165 -19.60 -29.01 12.22
N ASP A 166 -19.22 -27.94 12.93
CA ASP A 166 -18.26 -28.01 14.05
C ASP A 166 -18.95 -27.68 15.39
N PRO A 167 -19.22 -28.68 16.26
CA PRO A 167 -19.93 -28.46 17.52
C PRO A 167 -19.21 -27.57 18.54
N TYR A 168 -17.92 -27.28 18.35
CA TYR A 168 -17.07 -26.72 19.42
C TYR A 168 -16.76 -25.22 19.28
N GLN A 169 -17.16 -24.56 18.20
CA GLN A 169 -16.87 -23.13 18.01
C GLN A 169 -18.02 -22.21 18.50
N HIS A 170 -17.74 -21.53 19.63
CA HIS A 170 -18.31 -20.25 20.04
C HIS A 170 -19.85 -20.05 20.11
N ARG A 171 -20.57 -20.99 20.76
CA ARG A 171 -21.89 -20.69 21.39
C ARG A 171 -21.85 -19.48 22.36
N HIS A 172 -20.67 -19.03 22.78
CA HIS A 172 -20.48 -17.94 23.73
C HIS A 172 -20.66 -16.50 23.19
N ASN A 173 -20.83 -16.28 21.88
CA ASN A 173 -20.93 -14.91 21.32
C ASN A 173 -22.39 -14.45 21.06
N GLN A 174 -23.40 -15.23 21.46
CA GLN A 174 -24.83 -14.89 21.33
C GLN A 174 -25.44 -14.23 22.58
N GLN A 175 -24.70 -13.38 23.29
CA GLN A 175 -25.29 -12.48 24.30
C GLN A 175 -25.60 -11.10 23.70
N HIS A 176 -26.89 -10.90 23.39
CA HIS A 176 -27.57 -9.66 23.00
C HIS A 176 -26.71 -8.40 22.74
N ARG A 177 -26.10 -8.29 21.55
CA ARG A 177 -25.72 -6.98 20.99
C ARG A 177 -26.96 -6.22 20.52
N GLY A 178 -27.69 -5.63 21.47
CA GLY A 178 -28.84 -4.75 21.22
C GLY A 178 -28.45 -3.41 20.59
N THR A 179 -28.10 -3.40 19.31
CA THR A 179 -27.65 -2.19 18.58
C THR A 179 -28.77 -1.26 18.10
N LYS A 180 -29.89 -1.16 18.84
CA LYS A 180 -30.88 -0.08 18.67
C LYS A 180 -30.39 1.24 19.29
N ARG A 181 -29.23 1.74 18.85
CA ARG A 181 -28.85 3.14 19.10
C ARG A 181 -29.70 4.04 18.20
N ARG A 182 -30.82 4.53 18.74
CA ARG A 182 -31.56 5.66 18.15
C ARG A 182 -30.61 6.82 17.90
N TYR A 183 -30.60 7.34 16.68
CA TYR A 183 -30.27 8.73 16.44
C TYR A 183 -31.56 9.54 16.64
N ASN A 184 -31.50 10.70 17.28
CA ASN A 184 -32.67 11.55 17.46
C ASN A 184 -32.85 12.45 16.23
N GLU A 185 -33.92 12.24 15.48
CA GLU A 185 -34.45 13.30 14.60
C GLU A 185 -35.29 14.32 15.40
N PRO A 186 -35.39 15.57 14.93
CA PRO A 186 -36.16 16.60 15.62
C PRO A 186 -37.66 16.27 15.62
N GLN A 187 -38.31 16.42 16.77
CA GLN A 187 -39.75 16.25 16.89
C GLN A 187 -40.49 17.31 16.08
N ASN A 188 -41.43 16.88 15.24
CA ASN A 188 -42.64 17.65 14.99
C ASN A 188 -43.83 16.70 14.91
N ALA A 189 -44.89 16.99 15.67
CA ALA A 189 -45.90 16.00 16.01
C ALA A 189 -47.23 16.24 15.28
N LYS A 190 -47.82 15.15 14.76
CA LYS A 190 -49.19 14.74 15.09
C LYS A 190 -49.48 13.33 14.57
N THR A 191 -50.13 12.54 15.41
CA THR A 191 -50.67 11.22 15.07
C THR A 191 -52.14 11.37 14.75
N GLN A 192 -52.59 10.79 13.64
CA GLN A 192 -53.93 10.20 13.54
C GLN A 192 -53.74 8.79 12.96
N GLN A 193 -54.60 7.86 13.40
CA GLN A 193 -54.64 6.48 12.95
C GLN A 193 -55.87 6.31 12.06
N GLU A 194 -55.73 5.60 10.97
CA GLU A 194 -56.85 4.97 10.27
C GLU A 194 -56.33 3.68 9.61
N GLU A 195 -57.17 2.65 9.59
CA GLU A 195 -56.84 1.33 9.06
C GLU A 195 -57.33 1.26 7.60
N GLY A 196 -56.49 0.76 6.68
CA GLY A 196 -56.81 0.79 5.25
C GLY A 196 -55.94 -0.14 4.41
N GLU A 197 -56.51 -1.31 4.13
CA GLU A 197 -56.41 -2.19 2.95
C GLU A 197 -55.08 -2.39 2.15
N VAL A 198 -54.94 -3.60 1.61
CA VAL A 198 -53.84 -3.99 0.71
C VAL A 198 -54.18 -3.59 -0.73
N GLN A 199 -53.23 -2.98 -1.43
CA GLN A 199 -53.31 -2.81 -2.89
C GLN A 199 -51.92 -2.94 -3.52
N GLU A 200 -51.81 -3.81 -4.53
CA GLU A 200 -50.61 -3.96 -5.35
C GLU A 200 -50.56 -2.91 -6.48
N GLY A 201 -49.35 -2.57 -6.95
CA GLY A 201 -49.14 -1.77 -8.16
C GLY A 201 -48.36 -0.48 -7.90
N GLY A 202 -47.10 -0.43 -8.37
CA GLY A 202 -46.25 0.75 -8.25
C GLY A 202 -44.80 0.44 -8.61
N GLU A 203 -44.48 0.47 -9.91
CA GLU A 203 -43.10 0.40 -10.38
C GLU A 203 -42.33 1.65 -9.91
N GLY A 204 -41.34 1.46 -9.05
CA GLY A 204 -40.59 2.53 -8.41
C GLY A 204 -39.12 2.15 -8.19
N GLU A 205 -38.24 2.95 -8.79
CA GLU A 205 -36.77 2.89 -8.80
C GLU A 205 -36.12 2.14 -7.61
N GLU A 206 -35.29 1.12 -7.87
CA GLU A 206 -34.51 0.42 -6.83
C GLU A 206 -33.50 1.37 -6.17
N GLY A 207 -33.92 2.03 -5.09
CA GLY A 207 -33.04 2.74 -4.17
C GLY A 207 -31.98 1.78 -3.63
N GLY A 208 -30.71 2.05 -3.98
CA GLY A 208 -29.62 1.07 -3.89
C GLY A 208 -29.51 0.33 -2.55
N LYS A 209 -29.64 -1.01 -2.62
CA LYS A 209 -29.40 -1.92 -1.48
C LYS A 209 -28.06 -1.60 -0.82
N GLY A 210 -28.09 -1.26 0.47
CA GLY A 210 -26.91 -0.84 1.22
C GLY A 210 -25.85 -1.94 1.24
N GLY A 211 -24.80 -1.78 0.44
CA GLY A 211 -23.83 -2.83 0.13
C GLY A 211 -23.25 -3.51 1.37
N GLY A 212 -23.22 -4.84 1.35
CA GLY A 212 -22.66 -5.68 2.42
C GLY A 212 -21.18 -5.43 2.66
N PHE A 213 -20.58 -6.17 3.60
CA PHE A 213 -19.13 -6.21 3.73
C PHE A 213 -18.56 -7.24 2.75
N GLU A 214 -17.93 -6.78 1.68
CA GLU A 214 -17.30 -7.62 0.67
C GLU A 214 -15.79 -7.73 0.97
N PRO A 215 -15.28 -8.91 1.37
CA PRO A 215 -13.92 -9.03 1.91
C PRO A 215 -12.83 -8.82 0.85
N HIS A 216 -13.03 -9.31 -0.37
CA HIS A 216 -12.08 -9.18 -1.49
C HIS A 216 -11.89 -7.70 -1.89
N THR A 217 -13.01 -7.00 -2.16
CA THR A 217 -13.01 -5.57 -2.46
C THR A 217 -12.51 -4.71 -1.29
N PHE A 218 -12.82 -5.08 -0.04
CA PHE A 218 -12.25 -4.41 1.14
C PHE A 218 -10.72 -4.51 1.15
N LEU A 219 -10.17 -5.73 1.02
CA LEU A 219 -8.73 -5.97 1.05
C LEU A 219 -8.04 -5.22 -0.10
N ALA A 220 -8.51 -5.41 -1.33
CA ALA A 220 -7.94 -4.75 -2.51
C ALA A 220 -7.93 -3.21 -2.38
N ARG A 221 -9.04 -2.61 -1.90
CA ARG A 221 -9.15 -1.15 -1.70
C ARG A 221 -8.18 -0.63 -0.63
N VAL A 222 -7.94 -1.39 0.44
CA VAL A 222 -6.97 -1.01 1.49
C VAL A 222 -5.53 -1.09 0.96
N LEU A 223 -5.19 -2.15 0.23
CA LEU A 223 -3.88 -2.30 -0.42
C LEU A 223 -3.60 -1.12 -1.38
N GLN A 224 -4.53 -0.83 -2.29
CA GLN A 224 -4.42 0.30 -3.25
C GLN A 224 -4.28 1.65 -2.55
N TYR A 225 -5.03 1.89 -1.47
CA TYR A 225 -4.95 3.13 -0.69
C TYR A 225 -3.61 3.30 0.01
N LEU A 226 -3.02 2.22 0.53
CA LEU A 226 -1.73 2.25 1.21
C LEU A 226 -0.56 2.40 0.25
N GLU A 227 -0.60 1.72 -0.89
CA GLU A 227 0.39 1.88 -1.95
C GLU A 227 0.37 3.28 -2.56
N THR A 228 -0.80 3.89 -2.72
CA THR A 228 -0.90 5.23 -3.32
C THR A 228 -0.15 6.29 -2.49
N PRO A 229 0.74 7.10 -3.08
CA PRO A 229 1.45 8.18 -2.37
C PRO A 229 0.52 9.19 -1.69
N GLN A 230 0.89 9.64 -0.49
CA GLN A 230 0.02 10.38 0.43
C GLN A 230 -0.60 11.66 -0.19
N TYR A 231 0.13 12.33 -1.09
CA TYR A 231 -0.30 13.54 -1.77
C TYR A 231 -1.37 13.30 -2.86
N LEU A 232 -1.44 12.09 -3.43
CA LEU A 232 -2.43 11.71 -4.46
C LEU A 232 -3.73 11.14 -3.86
N ARG A 233 -3.70 10.61 -2.63
CA ARG A 233 -4.85 9.91 -2.01
C ARG A 233 -6.15 10.73 -2.02
N LYS A 234 -6.07 12.06 -1.86
CA LYS A 234 -7.24 12.96 -1.88
C LYS A 234 -7.85 13.20 -3.26
N ALA A 235 -7.13 12.89 -4.34
CA ALA A 235 -7.64 12.97 -5.71
C ALA A 235 -8.17 11.61 -6.18
N LEU A 236 -7.48 10.53 -5.82
CA LEU A 236 -7.79 9.17 -6.31
C LEU A 236 -8.82 8.41 -5.44
N PHE A 237 -8.96 8.73 -4.14
CA PHE A 237 -9.86 8.01 -3.23
C PHE A 237 -10.95 8.94 -2.66
N PRO A 238 -12.22 8.78 -3.06
CA PRO A 238 -13.34 9.41 -2.37
C PRO A 238 -13.51 8.83 -0.95
N MET A 239 -14.26 9.52 -0.10
CA MET A 239 -14.55 9.04 1.26
C MET A 239 -15.30 7.71 1.21
N HIS A 240 -14.65 6.62 1.61
CA HIS A 240 -15.22 5.27 1.59
C HIS A 240 -15.34 4.66 2.99
N ARG A 241 -16.41 3.87 3.22
CA ARG A 241 -16.71 3.20 4.50
C ARG A 241 -15.55 2.35 5.02
N ASP A 242 -14.82 1.72 4.11
CA ASP A 242 -13.73 0.78 4.39
C ASP A 242 -12.46 1.52 4.84
N LEU A 243 -12.23 2.72 4.30
CA LEU A 243 -11.05 3.55 4.57
C LEU A 243 -11.23 4.43 5.82
N ARG A 244 -12.36 4.31 6.54
CA ARG A 244 -12.64 5.09 7.77
C ARG A 244 -11.60 4.88 8.88
N LEU A 245 -10.87 3.77 8.86
CA LEU A 245 -9.83 3.41 9.83
C LEU A 245 -8.41 3.59 9.26
N ALA A 246 -8.24 4.30 8.15
CA ALA A 246 -6.94 4.55 7.53
C ALA A 246 -5.89 5.19 8.46
N GLY A 247 -6.32 5.91 9.50
CA GLY A 247 -5.43 6.46 10.53
C GLY A 247 -4.83 5.45 11.51
N LEU A 248 -5.29 4.19 11.50
CA LEU A 248 -4.71 3.08 12.27
C LEU A 248 -3.71 2.25 11.45
N MET A 249 -3.65 2.46 10.14
CA MET A 249 -2.80 1.68 9.24
C MET A 249 -1.37 2.24 9.27
N PRO A 250 -0.33 1.42 9.53
CA PRO A 250 1.05 1.88 9.42
C PRO A 250 1.38 2.31 7.98
N PRO A 251 2.26 3.30 7.78
CA PRO A 251 2.69 3.72 6.45
C PRO A 251 3.53 2.62 5.77
N LEU A 252 3.68 2.72 4.44
CA LEU A 252 4.61 1.85 3.69
C LEU A 252 5.98 2.50 3.49
N ASP A 253 6.02 3.83 3.36
CA ASP A 253 7.23 4.64 3.15
C ASP A 253 8.11 4.14 1.99
N CYS A 254 7.45 3.74 0.90
CA CYS A 254 8.07 3.29 -0.34
C CYS A 254 8.82 4.41 -1.07
N PRO A 255 9.73 4.12 -2.04
CA PRO A 255 10.50 5.13 -2.76
C PRO A 255 9.67 6.22 -3.46
N HIS A 256 8.46 5.89 -3.92
CA HIS A 256 7.53 6.83 -4.55
C HIS A 256 6.67 7.64 -3.55
N HIS A 257 6.74 7.35 -2.25
CA HIS A 257 6.06 8.09 -1.16
C HIS A 257 6.83 9.37 -0.77
N LEU A 258 7.36 10.05 -1.78
CA LEU A 258 8.16 11.27 -1.67
C LEU A 258 7.39 12.38 -0.96
N ARG A 259 8.12 13.18 -0.17
CA ARG A 259 7.63 14.46 0.37
C ARG A 259 7.76 15.55 -0.70
N PHE A 260 7.28 16.74 -0.36
CA PHE A 260 7.39 17.92 -1.23
C PHE A 260 8.85 18.34 -1.43
N GLU A 261 9.65 18.20 -0.38
CA GLU A 261 11.05 18.61 -0.31
C GLU A 261 12.05 17.57 -0.86
N ASP A 262 11.60 16.34 -1.11
CA ASP A 262 12.48 15.25 -1.57
C ASP A 262 12.73 15.35 -3.08
N GLU A 263 13.97 15.60 -3.50
CA GLU A 263 14.39 15.59 -4.90
C GLU A 263 14.50 14.15 -5.45
N SER A 264 14.00 13.91 -6.66
CA SER A 264 13.96 12.58 -7.30
C SER A 264 13.80 12.70 -8.81
N GLU A 265 14.47 11.83 -9.58
CA GLU A 265 14.31 11.74 -11.04
C GLU A 265 12.93 11.21 -11.47
N TYR A 266 12.20 10.55 -10.57
CA TYR A 266 10.81 10.11 -10.82
C TYR A 266 9.86 10.56 -9.71
N ARG A 267 8.62 10.90 -10.09
CA ARG A 267 7.50 11.16 -9.18
C ARG A 267 6.23 10.51 -9.72
N GLU A 268 5.29 10.23 -8.83
CA GLU A 268 3.92 9.89 -9.22
C GLU A 268 3.10 11.18 -9.33
N GLY A 269 2.11 11.18 -10.22
CA GLY A 269 1.21 12.29 -10.48
C GLY A 269 -0.23 11.84 -10.73
N VAL A 270 -1.13 12.81 -10.84
CA VAL A 270 -2.50 12.62 -11.34
C VAL A 270 -2.80 13.72 -12.35
N THR A 271 -3.39 13.37 -13.49
CA THR A 271 -3.77 14.34 -14.51
C THR A 271 -4.88 15.26 -14.02
N VAL A 272 -4.73 16.57 -14.26
CA VAL A 272 -5.73 17.59 -13.90
C VAL A 272 -6.16 18.38 -15.12
N ASP A 273 -7.47 18.43 -15.39
CA ASP A 273 -8.04 19.42 -16.32
C ASP A 273 -7.63 20.82 -15.86
N THR A 274 -6.96 21.59 -16.73
CA THR A 274 -6.29 22.85 -16.37
C THR A 274 -7.27 23.83 -15.70
N PRO A 275 -7.25 24.01 -14.37
CA PRO A 275 -8.32 24.74 -13.70
C PRO A 275 -8.10 26.25 -13.80
N HIS A 276 -9.17 27.01 -14.07
CA HIS A 276 -9.13 28.48 -14.05
C HIS A 276 -8.69 29.09 -12.70
N TRP A 277 -8.60 28.28 -11.64
CA TRP A 277 -8.20 28.65 -10.28
C TRP A 277 -6.76 28.23 -9.91
N ALA A 278 -5.94 27.68 -10.82
CA ALA A 278 -4.60 27.11 -10.58
C ALA A 278 -3.54 28.04 -9.95
N ARG A 279 -3.87 29.28 -9.56
CA ARG A 279 -2.98 30.31 -8.99
C ARG A 279 -2.42 30.01 -7.58
N ASN A 280 -2.76 28.88 -6.97
CA ASN A 280 -2.47 28.59 -5.56
C ASN A 280 -1.70 27.28 -5.30
N ARG A 281 -1.36 26.53 -6.36
CA ARG A 281 -0.49 25.34 -6.32
C ARG A 281 0.14 25.21 -7.69
N ASP A 282 1.47 25.23 -7.75
CA ASP A 282 2.19 25.10 -9.01
C ASP A 282 2.12 23.63 -9.47
N PRO A 283 1.48 23.34 -10.62
CA PRO A 283 1.46 22.00 -11.17
C PRO A 283 2.82 21.68 -11.80
N ILE A 284 3.24 20.42 -11.73
CA ILE A 284 4.34 19.94 -12.57
C ILE A 284 3.77 19.79 -13.98
N GLU A 285 4.20 20.64 -14.91
CA GLU A 285 3.93 20.44 -16.33
C GLU A 285 4.68 19.20 -16.82
N ALA A 286 3.99 18.33 -17.57
CA ALA A 286 4.56 17.11 -18.11
C ALA A 286 4.12 16.91 -19.56
N SER A 287 5.07 16.56 -20.42
CA SER A 287 4.87 16.20 -21.80
C SER A 287 4.22 14.81 -21.92
N LEU A 288 3.16 14.72 -22.72
CA LEU A 288 2.59 13.45 -23.15
C LEU A 288 3.33 12.94 -24.39
N PRO A 289 3.52 11.61 -24.56
CA PRO A 289 3.91 11.03 -25.84
C PRO A 289 2.94 11.43 -26.95
N THR A 290 3.45 11.70 -28.16
CA THR A 290 2.68 12.27 -29.29
C THR A 290 1.44 11.45 -29.72
N THR A 291 1.42 10.16 -29.39
CA THR A 291 0.31 9.23 -29.66
C THR A 291 -0.70 9.10 -28.52
N ALA A 292 -0.39 9.62 -27.33
CA ALA A 292 -1.20 9.44 -26.12
C ALA A 292 -2.25 10.55 -25.96
N LYS A 293 -3.46 10.13 -25.58
CA LYS A 293 -4.48 10.99 -24.98
C LYS A 293 -4.77 10.47 -23.58
N LEU A 294 -4.94 11.36 -22.62
CA LEU A 294 -5.14 10.99 -21.23
C LEU A 294 -6.19 11.91 -20.60
N GLU A 295 -7.19 11.31 -19.96
CA GLU A 295 -8.28 12.02 -19.27
C GLU A 295 -7.79 12.57 -17.92
N SER A 296 -8.53 13.49 -17.30
CA SER A 296 -8.24 13.93 -15.93
C SER A 296 -8.61 12.86 -14.90
N GLY A 297 -7.82 12.74 -13.82
CA GLY A 297 -7.99 11.73 -12.76
C GLY A 297 -7.13 10.48 -12.95
N VAL A 298 -6.42 10.36 -14.07
CA VAL A 298 -5.52 9.24 -14.35
C VAL A 298 -4.21 9.40 -13.59
N ARG A 299 -3.80 8.36 -12.85
CA ARG A 299 -2.50 8.29 -12.17
C ARG A 299 -1.38 8.01 -13.19
N VAL A 300 -0.25 8.70 -13.06
CA VAL A 300 0.89 8.61 -14.00
C VAL A 300 2.22 8.61 -13.26
N THR A 301 3.23 7.96 -13.85
CA THR A 301 4.63 8.12 -13.45
C THR A 301 5.28 9.18 -14.35
N VAL A 302 5.92 10.17 -13.74
CA VAL A 302 6.57 11.30 -14.42
C VAL A 302 8.05 11.29 -14.13
N ARG A 303 8.87 11.32 -15.18
CA ARG A 303 10.30 11.56 -15.09
C ARG A 303 10.57 13.06 -15.05
N MET A 304 11.26 13.50 -14.01
CA MET A 304 11.59 14.89 -13.74
C MET A 304 12.93 15.26 -14.40
N PRO A 305 13.06 16.45 -15.01
CA PRO A 305 14.36 16.98 -15.40
C PRO A 305 15.18 17.33 -14.15
N ILE A 306 16.47 16.99 -14.18
CA ILE A 306 17.36 17.15 -13.02
C ILE A 306 17.95 18.58 -12.94
N ASN A 307 18.13 19.27 -14.07
CA ASN A 307 18.90 20.52 -14.16
C ASN A 307 18.23 21.63 -15.00
N THR A 308 16.96 21.48 -15.39
CA THR A 308 16.27 22.38 -16.34
C THR A 308 14.84 22.71 -15.90
N TYR A 309 14.38 23.92 -16.23
CA TYR A 309 12.98 24.36 -16.13
C TYR A 309 12.09 23.76 -17.25
N GLU A 310 12.40 22.55 -17.67
CA GLU A 310 11.66 21.84 -18.71
C GLU A 310 10.45 21.13 -18.10
N PRO A 311 9.41 20.82 -18.90
CA PRO A 311 8.35 19.93 -18.44
C PRO A 311 8.92 18.52 -18.18
N GLY A 312 8.31 17.79 -17.25
CA GLY A 312 8.55 16.36 -17.08
C GLY A 312 8.16 15.58 -18.33
N SER A 313 8.43 14.27 -18.33
CA SER A 313 7.93 13.33 -19.33
C SER A 313 7.13 12.21 -18.67
N ILE A 314 5.96 11.88 -19.21
CA ILE A 314 5.19 10.73 -18.75
C ILE A 314 5.87 9.46 -19.27
N VAL A 315 6.18 8.54 -18.35
CA VAL A 315 6.94 7.31 -18.59
C VAL A 315 6.16 6.07 -18.15
N SER A 316 6.68 4.89 -18.49
CA SER A 316 6.15 3.64 -17.91
C SER A 316 6.40 3.60 -16.40
N PRO A 317 5.42 3.16 -15.57
CA PRO A 317 5.64 2.88 -14.14
C PRO A 317 6.72 1.82 -13.87
N ARG A 318 7.14 1.06 -14.90
CA ARG A 318 8.26 0.11 -14.83
C ARG A 318 9.63 0.77 -15.00
N GLU A 319 9.73 1.96 -15.61
CA GLU A 319 11.02 2.60 -15.91
C GLU A 319 11.92 2.86 -14.67
N PRO A 320 11.39 3.26 -13.49
CA PRO A 320 12.20 3.36 -12.26
C PRO A 320 12.80 2.01 -11.84
N VAL A 321 12.05 0.92 -12.03
CA VAL A 321 12.44 -0.45 -11.68
C VAL A 321 13.49 -0.99 -12.65
N GLU A 322 13.25 -0.79 -13.95
CA GLU A 322 14.03 -1.37 -15.04
C GLU A 322 15.24 -0.52 -15.47
N ARG A 323 15.33 0.75 -15.04
CA ARG A 323 16.53 1.58 -15.25
C ARG A 323 17.36 1.79 -13.97
N LEU A 324 16.73 1.94 -12.80
CA LEU A 324 17.43 2.26 -11.54
C LEU A 324 17.40 1.13 -10.49
N GLY A 325 16.70 0.01 -10.76
CA GLY A 325 16.48 -1.04 -9.75
C GLY A 325 15.58 -0.59 -8.59
N TRP A 326 14.95 0.57 -8.68
CA TRP A 326 14.13 1.12 -7.60
C TRP A 326 12.83 0.32 -7.44
N TYR A 327 12.33 0.25 -6.20
CA TYR A 327 10.99 -0.26 -5.96
C TYR A 327 9.95 0.85 -6.15
N TRP A 328 8.86 0.57 -6.89
CA TRP A 328 7.88 1.58 -7.28
C TRP A 328 6.43 1.24 -6.86
N GLY A 329 6.30 0.48 -5.77
CA GLY A 329 5.00 -0.02 -5.28
C GLY A 329 4.56 -1.31 -5.97
N TYR A 330 3.31 -1.70 -5.72
CA TYR A 330 2.65 -2.85 -6.33
C TYR A 330 1.36 -2.43 -7.04
N SER A 331 1.02 -3.15 -8.10
CA SER A 331 -0.36 -3.20 -8.61
C SER A 331 -1.24 -4.06 -7.71
N VAL A 332 -2.56 -3.88 -7.77
CA VAL A 332 -3.52 -4.72 -7.03
C VAL A 332 -4.64 -5.16 -7.97
N ARG A 333 -4.74 -6.47 -8.19
CA ARG A 333 -5.71 -7.11 -9.08
C ARG A 333 -6.75 -7.88 -8.27
N LEU A 334 -8.02 -7.84 -8.70
CA LEU A 334 -9.05 -8.76 -8.23
C LEU A 334 -9.15 -9.93 -9.21
N ALA A 335 -9.33 -11.14 -8.69
CA ALA A 335 -9.56 -12.35 -9.48
C ALA A 335 -10.80 -13.10 -8.96
N SER A 336 -11.65 -13.61 -9.86
CA SER A 336 -12.90 -14.28 -9.50
C SER A 336 -12.71 -15.70 -8.95
N SER A 337 -11.52 -16.27 -9.15
CA SER A 337 -11.16 -17.67 -8.89
C SER A 337 -9.64 -17.82 -8.90
N LEU A 338 -9.09 -18.98 -8.52
CA LEU A 338 -7.65 -19.28 -8.60
C LEU A 338 -7.20 -19.44 -10.06
N SER A 339 -8.02 -20.05 -10.91
CA SER A 339 -7.84 -20.12 -12.37
C SER A 339 -7.75 -18.73 -13.01
N SER A 340 -8.51 -17.75 -12.51
CA SER A 340 -8.42 -16.33 -12.90
C SER A 340 -7.15 -15.64 -12.40
N VAL A 341 -6.52 -16.11 -11.30
CA VAL A 341 -5.17 -15.66 -10.94
C VAL A 341 -4.20 -16.08 -12.05
N LEU A 342 -4.11 -17.39 -12.32
CA LEU A 342 -3.09 -17.99 -13.20
C LEU A 342 -3.17 -17.51 -14.65
N THR A 343 -4.39 -17.40 -15.19
CA THR A 343 -4.62 -17.08 -16.61
C THR A 343 -4.50 -15.59 -16.97
N SER A 344 -4.57 -14.68 -15.99
CA SER A 344 -4.73 -13.23 -16.23
C SER A 344 -3.53 -12.41 -15.73
N CYS A 345 -2.31 -12.83 -16.08
CA CYS A 345 -1.08 -12.09 -15.78
C CYS A 345 -1.07 -10.71 -16.48
N PRO A 346 -0.81 -9.60 -15.76
CA PRO A 346 -0.78 -8.26 -16.37
C PRO A 346 0.54 -7.93 -17.08
N PHE A 347 1.60 -8.72 -16.87
CA PHE A 347 2.96 -8.41 -17.36
C PHE A 347 3.28 -8.97 -18.74
N SER A 348 2.61 -10.05 -19.17
CA SER A 348 2.85 -10.70 -20.45
C SER A 348 1.55 -11.16 -21.12
N SER A 349 1.24 -10.57 -22.28
CA SER A 349 0.07 -10.93 -23.09
C SER A 349 0.16 -12.31 -23.78
N SER A 350 1.28 -13.02 -23.63
CA SER A 350 1.55 -14.27 -24.36
C SER A 350 2.16 -15.41 -23.54
N SER A 351 2.65 -15.16 -22.33
CA SER A 351 3.37 -16.18 -21.53
C SER A 351 2.94 -16.31 -20.07
N GLY A 352 1.90 -15.60 -19.63
CA GLY A 352 1.37 -15.74 -18.27
C GLY A 352 2.40 -15.39 -17.17
N TYR A 353 2.34 -16.14 -16.07
CA TYR A 353 3.43 -16.27 -15.10
C TYR A 353 4.27 -17.49 -15.49
N ASP A 354 5.60 -17.37 -15.53
CA ASP A 354 6.51 -18.42 -15.97
C ASP A 354 7.29 -19.08 -14.81
N LEU A 355 6.85 -18.81 -13.58
CA LEU A 355 7.19 -19.55 -12.38
C LEU A 355 6.07 -19.37 -11.33
N VAL A 356 5.33 -20.43 -11.02
CA VAL A 356 4.22 -20.44 -10.06
C VAL A 356 4.56 -21.33 -8.86
N ILE A 357 4.63 -20.72 -7.66
CA ILE A 357 4.99 -21.38 -6.40
C ILE A 357 3.78 -21.38 -5.46
N GLY A 358 3.30 -22.56 -5.06
CA GLY A 358 2.23 -22.71 -4.08
C GLY A 358 2.79 -22.99 -2.68
N THR A 359 2.27 -22.34 -1.64
CA THR A 359 2.71 -22.57 -0.26
C THR A 359 1.75 -23.47 0.52
N SER A 360 2.26 -24.53 1.16
CA SER A 360 1.49 -25.42 2.05
C SER A 360 2.40 -26.05 3.12
N GLU A 361 1.85 -26.38 4.29
CA GLU A 361 2.56 -27.16 5.32
C GLU A 361 2.99 -28.56 4.81
N ARG A 362 2.30 -29.06 3.77
CA ARG A 362 2.58 -30.31 3.05
C ARG A 362 3.62 -30.15 1.92
N GLY A 363 4.17 -28.95 1.73
CA GLY A 363 5.18 -28.69 0.71
C GLY A 363 6.59 -29.15 1.09
N VAL A 364 7.49 -29.14 0.11
CA VAL A 364 8.89 -29.54 0.26
C VAL A 364 9.72 -28.47 0.99
N SER A 365 10.88 -28.86 1.51
CA SER A 365 11.81 -27.92 2.16
C SER A 365 12.28 -26.84 1.18
N LEU A 366 12.27 -25.58 1.62
CA LEU A 366 12.94 -24.49 0.90
C LEU A 366 14.48 -24.62 0.91
N VAL A 367 15.06 -25.39 1.84
CA VAL A 367 16.51 -25.67 1.83
C VAL A 367 16.84 -26.66 0.73
N ASP A 368 16.11 -27.77 0.66
CA ASP A 368 16.34 -28.79 -0.37
C ASP A 368 15.98 -28.29 -1.77
N LEU A 369 14.94 -27.46 -1.91
CA LEU A 369 14.62 -26.76 -3.17
C LEU A 369 15.72 -25.79 -3.59
N ALA A 370 16.31 -25.05 -2.64
CA ALA A 370 17.44 -24.17 -2.94
C ALA A 370 18.68 -24.97 -3.39
N ILE A 371 18.95 -26.13 -2.76
CA ILE A 371 20.04 -27.05 -3.17
C ILE A 371 19.79 -27.60 -4.58
N ALA A 372 18.60 -28.16 -4.83
CA ALA A 372 18.21 -28.70 -6.14
C ALA A 372 18.38 -27.66 -7.24
N THR A 373 17.82 -26.46 -7.01
CA THR A 373 17.88 -25.33 -7.96
C THR A 373 19.31 -24.84 -8.19
N SER A 374 20.11 -24.66 -7.13
CA SER A 374 21.50 -24.18 -7.25
C SER A 374 22.41 -25.17 -7.98
N ALA A 375 22.11 -26.46 -7.90
CA ALA A 375 22.82 -27.53 -8.61
C ALA A 375 22.15 -27.93 -9.94
N GLN A 376 21.03 -27.31 -10.32
CA GLN A 376 20.11 -27.68 -11.40
C GLN A 376 19.88 -29.21 -11.52
N THR A 377 19.81 -29.91 -10.38
CA THR A 377 19.70 -31.38 -10.31
C THR A 377 18.64 -31.80 -9.28
N PRO A 378 17.87 -32.87 -9.51
CA PRO A 378 16.82 -33.26 -8.57
C PRO A 378 17.39 -33.82 -7.27
N VAL A 379 16.77 -33.45 -6.13
CA VAL A 379 17.15 -33.93 -4.79
C VAL A 379 16.15 -34.99 -4.34
N VAL A 380 16.63 -36.19 -4.02
CA VAL A 380 15.82 -37.30 -3.51
C VAL A 380 15.78 -37.27 -1.98
N LEU A 381 14.59 -37.14 -1.40
CA LEU A 381 14.38 -37.12 0.03
C LEU A 381 14.40 -38.53 0.65
N PRO A 382 14.69 -38.67 1.96
CA PRO A 382 14.55 -39.94 2.69
C PRO A 382 13.13 -40.54 2.68
N SER A 383 12.11 -39.74 2.34
CA SER A 383 10.72 -40.18 2.13
C SER A 383 10.48 -40.89 0.79
N GLY A 384 11.45 -40.84 -0.14
CA GLY A 384 11.31 -41.32 -1.52
C GLY A 384 10.70 -40.29 -2.49
N GLU A 385 10.31 -39.10 -2.03
CA GLU A 385 9.88 -38.00 -2.91
C GLU A 385 11.10 -37.30 -3.53
N THR A 386 10.98 -36.87 -4.79
CA THR A 386 12.08 -36.21 -5.52
C THR A 386 11.71 -34.75 -5.82
N ILE A 387 12.46 -33.84 -5.23
CA ILE A 387 12.35 -32.39 -5.46
C ILE A 387 13.01 -32.06 -6.79
N GLN A 388 12.26 -31.42 -7.69
CA GLN A 388 12.79 -30.87 -8.93
C GLN A 388 13.42 -29.48 -8.68
N PRO A 389 14.47 -29.09 -9.43
CA PRO A 389 14.95 -27.71 -9.44
C PRO A 389 13.90 -26.77 -10.05
N LEU A 390 13.93 -25.49 -9.65
CA LEU A 390 13.17 -24.45 -10.34
C LEU A 390 13.66 -24.27 -11.81
N PRO A 391 12.86 -23.63 -12.68
CA PRO A 391 13.30 -23.23 -14.02
C PRO A 391 14.61 -22.43 -13.97
N SER A 392 15.49 -22.61 -14.97
CA SER A 392 16.82 -21.99 -14.98
C SER A 392 16.82 -20.46 -15.09
N SER A 393 15.69 -19.87 -15.51
CA SER A 393 15.37 -18.44 -15.38
C SER A 393 13.86 -18.24 -15.47
N PHE A 394 13.34 -17.13 -14.96
CA PHE A 394 11.94 -16.70 -15.10
C PHE A 394 11.86 -15.19 -15.40
N ASN A 395 10.67 -14.69 -15.72
CA ASN A 395 10.37 -13.27 -15.91
C ASN A 395 9.33 -12.77 -14.89
N HIS A 396 8.30 -13.56 -14.62
CA HIS A 396 7.12 -13.19 -13.85
C HIS A 396 6.78 -14.31 -12.85
N ALA A 397 7.40 -14.26 -11.66
CA ALA A 397 7.09 -15.20 -10.60
C ALA A 397 5.76 -14.86 -9.93
N LEU A 398 5.03 -15.89 -9.51
CA LEU A 398 3.80 -15.81 -8.74
C LEU A 398 3.90 -16.75 -7.53
N VAL A 399 3.82 -16.19 -6.32
CA VAL A 399 3.73 -16.95 -5.06
C VAL A 399 2.28 -16.92 -4.58
N VAL A 400 1.67 -18.10 -4.44
CA VAL A 400 0.25 -18.25 -4.08
C VAL A 400 0.15 -18.78 -2.65
N PHE A 401 -0.72 -18.14 -1.85
CA PHE A 401 -0.99 -18.48 -0.46
C PHE A 401 -2.44 -18.89 -0.27
N GLY A 402 -2.70 -19.83 0.65
CA GLY A 402 -4.05 -20.26 0.99
C GLY A 402 -4.72 -19.41 2.08
N GLY A 403 -6.04 -19.50 2.17
CA GLY A 403 -6.81 -19.04 3.32
C GLY A 403 -6.73 -20.03 4.50
N LEU A 404 -7.73 -19.99 5.37
CA LEU A 404 -7.80 -20.86 6.56
C LEU A 404 -7.82 -22.36 6.22
N SER A 405 -8.32 -22.71 5.03
CA SER A 405 -8.49 -24.09 4.56
C SER A 405 -7.29 -24.66 3.80
N GLY A 406 -6.23 -23.87 3.59
CA GLY A 406 -5.15 -24.21 2.66
C GLY A 406 -5.53 -23.98 1.18
N LEU A 407 -4.54 -24.04 0.29
CA LEU A 407 -4.74 -23.90 -1.16
C LEU A 407 -5.47 -25.10 -1.76
N GLU A 408 -5.38 -26.26 -1.11
CA GLU A 408 -5.94 -27.51 -1.59
C GLU A 408 -7.48 -27.45 -1.73
N VAL A 409 -8.15 -26.67 -0.88
CA VAL A 409 -9.60 -26.40 -0.99
C VAL A 409 -9.90 -25.36 -2.07
N ALA A 410 -9.05 -24.35 -2.25
CA ALA A 410 -9.20 -23.37 -3.33
C ALA A 410 -9.04 -24.00 -4.72
N VAL A 411 -8.27 -25.08 -4.83
CA VAL A 411 -8.20 -25.93 -6.05
C VAL A 411 -9.45 -26.80 -6.19
N GLU A 412 -9.88 -27.49 -5.12
CA GLU A 412 -11.06 -28.38 -5.13
C GLU A 412 -12.39 -27.65 -5.45
N GLN A 413 -12.47 -26.32 -5.26
CA GLN A 413 -13.66 -25.51 -5.51
C GLN A 413 -13.65 -24.73 -6.83
N ASP A 414 -12.57 -24.74 -7.61
CA ASP A 414 -12.45 -23.94 -8.84
C ASP A 414 -12.83 -24.76 -10.08
N GLU A 415 -14.01 -24.51 -10.66
CA GLU A 415 -14.48 -25.21 -11.87
C GLU A 415 -13.54 -25.10 -13.08
N GLY A 416 -12.63 -24.11 -13.09
CA GLY A 416 -11.59 -23.96 -14.11
C GLY A 416 -10.41 -24.91 -13.94
N ILE A 417 -10.27 -25.59 -12.80
CA ILE A 417 -9.14 -26.46 -12.45
C ILE A 417 -9.62 -27.92 -12.38
N LYS A 418 -8.89 -28.83 -13.02
CA LYS A 418 -9.25 -30.26 -13.14
C LYS A 418 -8.39 -31.15 -12.24
N LEU A 419 -8.22 -30.72 -11.00
CA LEU A 419 -7.44 -31.39 -9.96
C LEU A 419 -8.29 -31.48 -8.69
N ASP A 420 -7.97 -32.43 -7.82
CA ASP A 420 -8.56 -32.51 -6.48
C ASP A 420 -7.61 -31.93 -5.42
N ARG A 421 -8.09 -31.82 -4.18
CA ARG A 421 -7.28 -31.35 -3.04
C ARG A 421 -6.04 -32.20 -2.74
N HIS A 422 -5.91 -33.40 -3.31
CA HIS A 422 -4.79 -34.32 -3.08
C HIS A 422 -3.71 -34.20 -4.18
N THR A 423 -4.12 -33.80 -5.39
CA THR A 423 -3.30 -33.49 -6.58
C THR A 423 -3.06 -31.99 -6.78
N ALA A 424 -3.60 -31.14 -5.89
CA ALA A 424 -3.44 -29.68 -5.93
C ALA A 424 -1.99 -29.17 -6.06
N LYS A 425 -0.99 -29.94 -5.62
CA LYS A 425 0.43 -29.59 -5.81
C LYS A 425 0.86 -29.56 -7.28
N ASP A 426 0.20 -30.36 -8.13
CA ASP A 426 0.54 -30.55 -9.55
C ASP A 426 0.11 -29.35 -10.43
N LEU A 427 -0.52 -28.33 -9.82
CA LEU A 427 -0.86 -27.03 -10.42
C LEU A 427 0.32 -26.03 -10.41
N PHE A 428 1.40 -26.34 -9.66
CA PHE A 428 2.48 -25.41 -9.33
C PHE A 428 3.85 -25.98 -9.75
N ASP A 429 4.76 -25.12 -10.23
CA ASP A 429 6.14 -25.52 -10.54
C ASP A 429 6.92 -25.92 -9.27
N ALA A 430 6.53 -25.36 -8.13
CA ALA A 430 7.00 -25.80 -6.81
C ALA A 430 5.91 -25.68 -5.73
N TRP A 431 5.87 -26.67 -4.85
CA TRP A 431 4.94 -26.77 -3.73
C TRP A 431 5.73 -26.80 -2.41
N VAL A 432 5.74 -25.70 -1.65
CA VAL A 432 6.77 -25.43 -0.64
C VAL A 432 6.23 -25.23 0.76
N ASN A 433 6.92 -25.80 1.77
CA ASN A 433 6.70 -25.47 3.17
C ASN A 433 7.67 -24.35 3.59
N VAL A 434 7.09 -23.22 3.96
CA VAL A 434 7.84 -22.00 4.31
C VAL A 434 8.21 -21.93 5.80
N VAL A 435 7.55 -22.74 6.66
CA VAL A 435 7.77 -22.79 8.13
C VAL A 435 7.93 -24.25 8.60
N GLU A 436 9.03 -24.87 8.20
CA GLU A 436 9.39 -26.23 8.64
C GLU A 436 9.48 -26.33 10.17
N ASN A 437 9.00 -27.43 10.74
CA ASN A 437 8.99 -27.69 12.19
C ASN A 437 8.30 -26.58 13.03
N GLN A 438 7.27 -25.92 12.47
CA GLN A 438 6.48 -24.89 13.15
C GLN A 438 5.98 -25.33 14.54
N GLY A 439 6.28 -24.53 15.57
CA GLY A 439 5.80 -24.75 16.95
C GLY A 439 4.33 -24.38 17.18
N SER A 440 3.68 -23.76 16.20
CA SER A 440 2.23 -23.55 16.15
C SER A 440 1.59 -24.64 15.28
N ARG A 441 0.34 -25.03 15.58
CA ARG A 441 -0.45 -25.89 14.69
C ARG A 441 -0.76 -25.20 13.36
N THR A 442 -0.89 -23.87 13.35
CA THR A 442 -1.28 -23.08 12.18
C THR A 442 -0.45 -21.81 12.11
N VAL A 443 0.01 -21.46 10.91
CA VAL A 443 0.57 -20.15 10.58
C VAL A 443 -0.49 -19.39 9.78
N ARG A 444 -0.81 -18.16 10.18
CA ARG A 444 -1.82 -17.34 9.48
C ARG A 444 -1.27 -16.82 8.15
N THR A 445 -2.14 -16.50 7.20
CA THR A 445 -1.72 -16.06 5.85
C THR A 445 -0.80 -14.83 5.90
N GLU A 446 -1.04 -13.82 6.75
CA GLU A 446 -0.13 -12.68 6.88
C GLU A 446 1.22 -13.04 7.55
N GLU A 447 1.23 -14.00 8.47
CA GLU A 447 2.47 -14.50 9.09
C GLU A 447 3.31 -15.28 8.05
N ALA A 448 2.62 -16.08 7.21
CA ALA A 448 3.23 -16.88 6.16
C ALA A 448 3.82 -16.02 5.04
N ILE A 449 3.17 -14.92 4.63
CA ILE A 449 3.66 -14.02 3.56
C ILE A 449 5.04 -13.45 3.93
N MET A 450 5.20 -12.94 5.16
CA MET A 450 6.48 -12.38 5.61
C MET A 450 7.61 -13.43 5.60
N ILE A 451 7.33 -14.65 6.09
CA ILE A 451 8.34 -15.72 6.19
C ILE A 451 8.67 -16.29 4.79
N ALA A 452 7.65 -16.53 3.97
CA ALA A 452 7.80 -17.03 2.61
C ALA A 452 8.64 -16.08 1.75
N LEU A 453 8.30 -14.78 1.73
CA LEU A 453 9.04 -13.81 0.94
C LEU A 453 10.48 -13.62 1.45
N ALA A 454 10.71 -13.70 2.77
CA ALA A 454 12.06 -13.67 3.34
C ALA A 454 12.95 -14.86 2.89
N ARG A 455 12.36 -16.05 2.73
CA ARG A 455 13.09 -17.28 2.36
C ARG A 455 13.16 -17.51 0.85
N LEU A 456 12.11 -17.18 0.10
CA LEU A 456 12.04 -17.35 -1.36
C LEU A 456 12.81 -16.27 -2.11
N LYS A 457 12.81 -15.01 -1.64
CA LYS A 457 13.40 -13.90 -2.40
C LYS A 457 14.88 -14.13 -2.80
N PRO A 458 15.79 -14.61 -1.92
CA PRO A 458 17.16 -14.89 -2.33
C PRO A 458 17.28 -16.00 -3.40
N ILE A 459 16.38 -16.99 -3.38
CA ILE A 459 16.33 -18.07 -4.37
C ILE A 459 15.85 -17.51 -5.71
N LEU A 460 14.77 -16.72 -5.70
CA LEU A 460 14.21 -16.05 -6.88
C LEU A 460 15.20 -15.05 -7.50
N GLU A 461 15.92 -14.30 -6.68
CA GLU A 461 16.97 -13.38 -7.14
C GLU A 461 18.10 -14.17 -7.82
N GLY A 462 18.61 -15.25 -7.22
CA GLY A 462 19.62 -16.12 -7.85
C GLY A 462 19.18 -16.71 -9.19
N VAL A 463 17.96 -17.24 -9.27
CA VAL A 463 17.40 -17.79 -10.54
C VAL A 463 17.23 -16.70 -11.60
N ALA A 464 16.83 -15.48 -11.21
CA ALA A 464 16.69 -14.37 -12.16
C ALA A 464 18.05 -13.79 -12.62
N GLU A 465 19.11 -13.90 -11.80
CA GLU A 465 20.46 -13.47 -12.17
C GLU A 465 21.16 -14.41 -13.15
N ASN A 466 20.81 -15.71 -13.18
CA ASN A 466 21.29 -16.69 -14.17
C ASN A 466 20.92 -16.33 -15.64
N LYS A 467 20.12 -15.29 -15.86
CA LYS A 467 19.71 -14.76 -17.16
C LYS A 467 20.66 -13.65 -17.71
N LYS A 468 21.75 -13.35 -17.01
CA LYS A 468 22.71 -12.28 -17.35
C LYS A 468 23.87 -12.78 -18.22
#